data_AF-R7Q7C2-F1
#
_entry.id   AF-R7Q7C2-F1
#
_cell.length_a   1.000
_cell.length_b   1.000
_cell.length_c   1.000
_cell.angle_alpha   90.00
_cell.angle_beta   90.00
_cell.angle_gamma   90.00
#
_symmetry.space_group_name_H-M   'P 1'
#
loop_
_entity.id
_entity.type
_entity.pdbx_description
1 polymer ?
#
loop_
_entity_poly.entity_id
_entity_poly.type
_entity_poly.pdbx_seq_one_letter_code
_entity_poly.pdbx_strand_id
1 'polypeptide(L)'
;MGPFAYVFFFVIPLAYVAIFFAIVPLGDPRLSDISDQWVFIFISNGAVVLAISYLYNAAFLSMARCETPFRTSLIPLAAVFVAEIVVLTPILLTYGVFNWLGIAALSVCYVTLYGSMLLAYHDIRPMVHSFFKRFMLLLILYIPLLVGYVIAYREITSSAGQSALSFCLAFITFIYRRVMLSQLDPFPLEFSQLMAGFWVQNLSDCTAVLAFPQVRSPSVYAALFLSTSLQNVAFLGFVSDMWIYTLRPTIKNTVLNGIKCNFPLPPVPKPDETFDRVNRGHDANVGGYRRRQFRFFFFRLLSQAVAMVMYLGISPMLRYGLNKEYTPLSLIPHEEYRNSMIFSAGNLVFIALVGIFGYVFLHRSHHATFHEIREIHMHDILHHTMVGMVTAIITHNMIVTIAIILSQYCIFSSFDGATEMERCVMTTINN
;
A
#
# COMPACT_ATOMS: atom_id res chain seq x y z
N MET A 1 4.82 -26.32 -2.22
CA MET A 1 4.33 -25.66 -3.45
C MET A 1 5.54 -25.14 -4.22
N GLY A 2 5.66 -25.43 -5.51
CA GLY A 2 6.80 -25.00 -6.34
C GLY A 2 6.77 -23.51 -6.71
N PRO A 3 7.74 -23.03 -7.52
CA PRO A 3 7.85 -21.62 -7.95
C PRO A 3 6.58 -21.06 -8.63
N PHE A 4 5.69 -21.92 -9.13
CA PHE A 4 4.37 -21.55 -9.65
C PHE A 4 3.43 -20.92 -8.61
N ALA A 5 3.66 -21.09 -7.31
CA ALA A 5 2.89 -20.41 -6.27
C ALA A 5 2.96 -18.87 -6.40
N TYR A 6 4.10 -18.34 -6.88
CA TYR A 6 4.27 -16.90 -7.08
C TYR A 6 3.34 -16.34 -8.15
N VAL A 7 3.06 -17.09 -9.20
CA VAL A 7 2.11 -16.65 -10.24
C VAL A 7 0.73 -16.43 -9.62
N PHE A 8 0.31 -17.31 -8.70
CA PHE A 8 -0.95 -17.13 -7.98
C PHE A 8 -0.96 -15.90 -7.05
N PHE A 9 0.18 -15.48 -6.50
CA PHE A 9 0.27 -14.27 -5.66
C PHE A 9 -0.05 -12.98 -6.43
N PHE A 10 0.20 -12.97 -7.74
CA PHE A 10 -0.11 -11.82 -8.59
C PHE A 10 -1.45 -11.96 -9.28
N VAL A 11 -1.76 -13.15 -9.78
CA VAL A 11 -2.97 -13.38 -10.59
C VAL A 11 -4.24 -13.32 -9.75
N ILE A 12 -4.27 -13.91 -8.55
CA ILE A 12 -5.51 -13.96 -7.74
C ILE A 12 -5.94 -12.55 -7.31
N PRO A 13 -5.09 -11.71 -6.68
CA PRO A 13 -5.47 -10.35 -6.33
C PRO A 13 -5.88 -9.52 -7.55
N LEU A 14 -5.13 -9.63 -8.65
CA LEU A 14 -5.40 -8.91 -9.88
C LEU A 14 -6.74 -9.32 -10.49
N ALA A 15 -7.04 -10.62 -10.55
CA ALA A 15 -8.29 -11.16 -11.06
C ALA A 15 -9.47 -10.74 -10.18
N TYR A 16 -9.33 -10.81 -8.85
CA TYR A 16 -10.35 -10.34 -7.91
C TYR A 16 -10.68 -8.87 -8.18
N VAL A 17 -9.66 -8.02 -8.19
CA VAL A 17 -9.81 -6.58 -8.41
C VAL A 17 -10.40 -6.29 -9.80
N ALA A 18 -9.94 -6.98 -10.83
CA ALA A 18 -10.46 -6.87 -12.19
C ALA A 18 -11.96 -7.21 -12.24
N ILE A 19 -12.38 -8.32 -11.63
CA ILE A 19 -13.79 -8.72 -11.59
C ILE A 19 -14.63 -7.65 -10.91
N PHE A 20 -14.25 -7.23 -9.70
CA PHE A 20 -15.09 -6.32 -8.90
C PHE A 20 -15.12 -4.87 -9.38
N PHE A 21 -14.05 -4.38 -10.03
CA PHE A 21 -13.96 -2.98 -10.44
C PHE A 21 -14.06 -2.74 -11.95
N ALA A 22 -13.78 -3.75 -12.78
CA ALA A 22 -13.83 -3.60 -14.24
C ALA A 22 -14.95 -4.39 -14.92
N ILE A 23 -15.37 -5.54 -14.35
CA ILE A 23 -16.40 -6.40 -14.95
C ILE A 23 -17.78 -6.13 -14.37
N VAL A 24 -17.88 -5.90 -13.06
CA VAL A 24 -19.16 -5.52 -12.45
C VAL A 24 -19.51 -4.10 -12.93
N PRO A 25 -20.63 -3.90 -13.64
CA PRO A 25 -21.04 -2.58 -14.10
C PRO A 25 -21.27 -1.68 -12.89
N LEU A 26 -20.61 -0.53 -12.87
CA LEU A 26 -20.91 0.53 -11.94
C LEU A 26 -22.19 1.20 -12.44
N GLY A 27 -23.24 1.24 -11.62
CA GLY A 27 -24.51 1.85 -12.00
C GLY A 27 -24.36 3.34 -12.31
N ASP A 28 -25.21 3.86 -13.21
CA ASP A 28 -25.21 5.28 -13.57
C ASP A 28 -25.89 6.12 -12.49
N PRO A 29 -25.17 7.01 -11.78
CA PRO A 29 -25.76 7.88 -10.76
C PRO A 29 -26.68 8.96 -11.34
N ARG A 30 -26.81 9.09 -12.67
CA ARG A 30 -27.62 10.12 -13.35
C ARG A 30 -29.09 9.73 -13.54
N LEU A 31 -29.47 8.47 -13.30
CA LEU A 31 -30.84 7.99 -13.47
C LEU A 31 -31.64 8.20 -12.18
N SER A 32 -32.73 8.95 -12.26
CA SER A 32 -33.53 9.42 -11.12
C SER A 32 -34.45 8.38 -10.48
N ASP A 33 -34.66 7.22 -11.12
CA ASP A 33 -35.56 6.20 -10.59
C ASP A 33 -34.84 5.22 -9.66
N ILE A 34 -35.26 5.26 -8.40
CA ILE A 34 -34.75 4.45 -7.27
C ILE A 34 -34.88 2.94 -7.55
N SER A 35 -35.79 2.52 -8.43
CA SER A 35 -36.03 1.10 -8.76
C SER A 35 -35.01 0.48 -9.71
N ASP A 36 -34.28 1.29 -10.49
CA ASP A 36 -33.23 0.81 -11.40
C ASP A 36 -31.83 0.88 -10.76
N GLN A 37 -31.77 1.36 -9.52
CA GLN A 37 -30.55 1.69 -8.80
C GLN A 37 -30.03 0.52 -7.96
N TRP A 38 -29.34 -0.41 -8.61
CA TRP A 38 -28.35 -1.28 -7.94
C TRP A 38 -27.31 -0.48 -7.15
N VAL A 39 -27.22 0.84 -7.38
CA VAL A 39 -26.48 1.86 -6.64
C VAL A 39 -26.59 1.66 -5.11
N PHE A 40 -27.73 1.22 -4.55
CA PHE A 40 -27.87 0.98 -3.11
C PHE A 40 -26.93 -0.09 -2.52
N ILE A 41 -26.47 -1.05 -3.32
CA ILE A 41 -25.51 -2.10 -2.93
C ILE A 41 -24.04 -1.60 -3.06
N PHE A 42 -23.82 -0.48 -3.76
CA PHE A 42 -22.50 -0.04 -4.23
C PHE A 42 -21.95 1.26 -3.61
N ILE A 43 -22.73 2.01 -2.83
CA ILE A 43 -22.38 3.39 -2.40
C ILE A 43 -21.21 3.43 -1.38
N SER A 44 -20.98 2.34 -0.67
CA SER A 44 -19.64 1.79 -0.48
C SER A 44 -19.76 0.35 -0.96
N ASN A 45 -18.90 -0.13 -1.85
CA ASN A 45 -19.06 -1.49 -2.36
C ASN A 45 -18.99 -2.46 -1.17
N GLY A 46 -20.14 -3.02 -0.76
CA GLY A 46 -20.24 -3.81 0.47
C GLY A 46 -19.32 -5.03 0.44
N ALA A 47 -19.09 -5.59 -0.76
CA ALA A 47 -18.11 -6.66 -0.96
C ALA A 47 -16.66 -6.16 -0.77
N VAL A 48 -16.35 -4.93 -1.20
CA VAL A 48 -15.05 -4.30 -0.94
C VAL A 48 -14.85 -4.04 0.55
N VAL A 49 -15.85 -3.50 1.25
CA VAL A 49 -15.74 -3.24 2.69
C VAL A 49 -15.64 -4.55 3.49
N LEU A 50 -16.44 -5.56 3.13
CA LEU A 50 -16.33 -6.91 3.68
C LEU A 50 -14.96 -7.53 3.42
N ALA A 51 -14.41 -7.36 2.21
CA ALA A 51 -13.07 -7.84 1.88
C ALA A 51 -12.01 -7.12 2.71
N ILE A 52 -12.06 -5.79 2.84
CA ILE A 52 -11.14 -5.01 3.69
C ILE A 52 -11.23 -5.49 5.15
N SER A 53 -12.46 -5.65 5.66
CA SER A 53 -12.72 -6.15 7.01
C SER A 53 -12.14 -7.54 7.24
N TYR A 54 -12.37 -8.46 6.29
CA TYR A 54 -11.80 -9.81 6.30
C TYR A 54 -10.27 -9.78 6.33
N LEU A 55 -9.65 -8.97 5.49
CA LEU A 55 -8.19 -8.88 5.37
C LEU A 55 -7.56 -8.32 6.66
N TYR A 56 -8.19 -7.33 7.30
CA TYR A 56 -7.73 -6.82 8.60
C TYR A 56 -7.90 -7.84 9.73
N ASN A 57 -9.02 -8.57 9.75
CA ASN A 57 -9.24 -9.62 10.74
C ASN A 57 -8.24 -10.77 10.57
N ALA A 58 -7.95 -11.20 9.35
CA ALA A 58 -6.94 -12.21 9.05
C ALA A 58 -5.52 -11.75 9.43
N ALA A 59 -5.20 -10.47 9.21
CA ALA A 59 -3.94 -9.88 9.64
C ALA A 59 -3.79 -9.90 11.17
N PHE A 60 -4.84 -9.50 11.89
CA PHE A 60 -4.87 -9.59 13.34
C PHE A 60 -4.66 -11.01 13.84
N LEU A 61 -5.41 -11.98 13.32
CA LEU A 61 -5.31 -13.38 13.74
C LEU A 61 -3.91 -13.96 13.48
N SER A 62 -3.26 -13.54 12.39
CA SER A 62 -1.87 -13.91 12.09
C SER A 62 -0.89 -13.32 13.12
N MET A 63 -1.07 -12.05 13.50
CA MET A 63 -0.26 -11.41 14.54
C MET A 63 -0.53 -11.98 15.93
N ALA A 64 -1.73 -12.49 16.17
CA ALA A 64 -2.11 -13.22 17.37
C ALA A 64 -1.62 -14.68 17.39
N ARG A 65 -0.88 -15.13 16.37
CA ARG A 65 -0.35 -16.49 16.21
C ARG A 65 -1.43 -17.57 16.16
N CYS A 66 -2.61 -17.26 15.64
CA CYS A 66 -3.63 -18.26 15.37
C CYS A 66 -3.17 -19.22 14.27
N GLU A 67 -3.42 -20.51 14.42
CA GLU A 67 -3.03 -21.55 13.44
C GLU A 67 -3.75 -21.38 12.09
N THR A 68 -5.01 -20.91 12.11
CA THR A 68 -5.84 -20.75 10.91
C THR A 68 -6.35 -19.31 10.76
N PRO A 69 -5.48 -18.33 10.45
CA PRO A 69 -5.86 -16.92 10.47
C PRO A 69 -6.86 -16.53 9.38
N PHE A 70 -7.01 -17.33 8.33
CA PHE A 70 -7.98 -17.12 7.25
C PHE A 70 -9.37 -17.70 7.54
N ARG A 71 -9.53 -18.47 8.63
CA ARG A 71 -10.83 -18.91 9.15
C ARG A 71 -11.36 -17.87 10.14
N THR A 72 -11.63 -16.68 9.62
CA THR A 72 -12.12 -15.55 10.42
C THR A 72 -13.53 -15.82 10.95
N SER A 73 -13.83 -15.31 12.14
CA SER A 73 -15.22 -15.27 12.63
C SER A 73 -16.12 -14.52 11.65
N LEU A 74 -17.34 -15.01 11.44
CA LEU A 74 -18.37 -14.32 10.66
C LEU A 74 -18.92 -13.10 11.38
N ILE A 75 -18.79 -13.03 12.72
CA ILE A 75 -19.38 -11.98 13.54
C ILE A 75 -18.82 -10.59 13.14
N PRO A 76 -17.49 -10.35 13.06
CA PRO A 76 -16.97 -9.06 12.63
C PRO A 76 -17.37 -8.68 11.20
N LEU A 77 -17.47 -9.65 10.29
CA LEU A 77 -17.86 -9.41 8.91
C LEU A 77 -19.34 -8.97 8.82
N ALA A 78 -20.23 -9.73 9.45
CA ALA A 78 -21.65 -9.42 9.50
C ALA A 78 -21.91 -8.07 10.18
N ALA A 79 -21.21 -7.80 11.29
CA ALA A 79 -21.33 -6.51 11.99
C ALA A 79 -20.93 -5.33 11.09
N VAL A 80 -19.79 -5.43 10.39
CA VAL A 80 -19.33 -4.39 9.45
C VAL A 80 -20.35 -4.20 8.33
N PHE A 81 -20.84 -5.28 7.71
CA PHE A 81 -21.83 -5.17 6.63
C PHE A 81 -23.12 -4.49 7.09
N VAL A 82 -23.65 -4.89 8.25
CA VAL A 82 -24.87 -4.29 8.81
C VAL A 82 -24.63 -2.82 9.16
N ALA A 83 -23.51 -2.49 9.80
CA ALA A 83 -23.21 -1.11 10.18
C ALA A 83 -23.00 -0.19 8.97
N GLU A 84 -22.35 -0.67 7.90
CA GLU A 84 -22.25 0.07 6.64
C GLU A 84 -23.64 0.44 6.11
N ILE A 85 -24.55 -0.53 6.02
CA ILE A 85 -25.92 -0.27 5.55
C ILE A 85 -26.63 0.71 6.48
N VAL A 86 -26.61 0.45 7.79
CA VAL A 86 -27.36 1.23 8.79
C VAL A 86 -26.84 2.66 8.93
N VAL A 87 -25.54 2.89 8.73
CA VAL A 87 -24.93 4.23 8.88
C VAL A 87 -24.84 4.98 7.56
N LEU A 88 -24.40 4.33 6.48
CA LEU A 88 -24.25 5.03 5.20
C LEU A 88 -25.57 5.29 4.51
N THR A 89 -26.59 4.43 4.67
CA THR A 89 -27.91 4.66 4.05
C THR A 89 -28.54 5.96 4.52
N PRO A 90 -28.66 6.26 5.83
CA PRO A 90 -29.24 7.52 6.27
C PRO A 90 -28.39 8.73 5.89
N ILE A 91 -27.06 8.62 5.97
CA ILE A 91 -26.14 9.70 5.56
C ILE A 91 -26.40 10.05 4.09
N LEU A 92 -26.47 9.04 3.24
CA LEU A 92 -26.76 9.19 1.82
C LEU A 92 -28.15 9.78 1.56
N LEU A 93 -29.19 9.24 2.20
CA LEU A 93 -30.56 9.72 2.00
C LEU A 93 -30.74 11.18 2.45
N THR A 94 -29.93 11.63 3.42
CA THR A 94 -30.03 12.99 3.98
C THR A 94 -29.15 13.99 3.24
N TYR A 95 -27.90 13.62 2.95
CA TYR A 95 -26.89 14.54 2.41
C TYR A 95 -26.58 14.30 0.93
N GLY A 96 -27.18 13.27 0.32
CA GLY A 96 -26.75 12.78 -0.97
C GLY A 96 -25.34 12.19 -0.91
N VAL A 97 -24.71 12.09 -2.08
CA VAL A 97 -23.31 11.67 -2.19
C VAL A 97 -22.42 12.92 -2.16
N PHE A 98 -21.35 12.87 -1.37
CA PHE A 98 -20.40 13.97 -1.17
C PHE A 98 -18.95 13.46 -1.13
N ASN A 99 -18.00 14.37 -1.33
CA ASN A 99 -16.56 14.06 -1.53
C ASN A 99 -15.90 13.24 -0.41
N TRP A 100 -16.46 13.23 0.80
CA TRP A 100 -15.90 12.54 1.97
C TRP A 100 -16.56 11.20 2.27
N LEU A 101 -17.53 10.76 1.47
CA LEU A 101 -18.30 9.55 1.72
C LEU A 101 -17.43 8.28 1.78
N GLY A 102 -16.40 8.16 0.93
CA GLY A 102 -15.48 7.02 0.98
C GLY A 102 -14.66 6.96 2.27
N ILE A 103 -14.27 8.12 2.81
CA ILE A 103 -13.59 8.20 4.12
C ILE A 103 -14.56 7.88 5.25
N ALA A 104 -15.83 8.30 5.13
CA ALA A 104 -16.88 7.93 6.08
C ALA A 104 -17.11 6.40 6.10
N ALA A 105 -17.20 5.76 4.93
CA ALA A 105 -17.31 4.30 4.80
C ALA A 105 -16.11 3.58 5.44
N LEU A 106 -14.88 3.96 5.10
CA LEU A 106 -13.69 3.37 5.74
C LEU A 106 -13.69 3.56 7.26
N SER A 107 -14.20 4.69 7.75
CA SER A 107 -14.31 4.97 9.20
C SER A 107 -15.36 4.08 9.86
N VAL A 108 -16.53 3.89 9.24
CA VAL A 108 -17.59 2.99 9.73
C VAL A 108 -17.10 1.55 9.76
N CYS A 109 -16.48 1.08 8.68
CA CYS A 109 -15.81 -0.21 8.63
C CYS A 109 -14.83 -0.39 9.77
N TYR A 110 -13.96 0.59 10.02
CA TYR A 110 -12.92 0.49 11.03
C TYR A 110 -13.47 0.44 12.46
N VAL A 111 -14.35 1.39 12.81
CA VAL A 111 -14.93 1.48 14.16
C VAL A 111 -15.76 0.25 14.46
N THR A 112 -16.51 -0.24 13.47
CA THR A 112 -17.33 -1.44 13.62
C THR A 112 -16.47 -2.70 13.72
N LEU A 113 -15.42 -2.80 12.91
CA LEU A 113 -14.48 -3.92 13.00
C LEU A 113 -13.80 -3.95 14.38
N TYR A 114 -13.38 -2.80 14.92
CA TYR A 114 -12.83 -2.71 16.26
C TYR A 114 -13.81 -3.22 17.33
N GLY A 115 -15.02 -2.67 17.36
CA GLY A 115 -16.03 -3.04 18.34
C GLY A 115 -16.41 -4.52 18.25
N SER A 116 -16.63 -5.01 17.04
CA SER A 116 -17.01 -6.41 16.81
C SER A 116 -15.87 -7.40 17.12
N MET A 117 -14.61 -7.04 16.89
CA MET A 117 -13.46 -7.86 17.29
C MET A 117 -13.26 -7.91 18.81
N LEU A 118 -13.52 -6.82 19.53
CA LEU A 118 -13.50 -6.82 21.00
C LEU A 118 -14.57 -7.75 21.61
N LEU A 119 -15.71 -7.89 20.93
CA LEU A 119 -16.78 -8.80 21.31
C LEU A 119 -16.44 -10.24 20.92
N ALA A 120 -16.02 -10.47 19.68
CA ALA A 120 -15.74 -11.80 19.15
C ALA A 120 -14.51 -12.46 19.80
N TYR A 121 -13.48 -11.68 20.15
CA TYR A 121 -12.21 -12.15 20.71
C TYR A 121 -12.01 -11.66 22.15
N HIS A 122 -13.02 -11.90 22.99
CA HIS A 122 -13.06 -11.38 24.36
C HIS A 122 -11.84 -11.77 25.22
N ASP A 123 -11.30 -12.97 25.03
CA ASP A 123 -10.13 -13.48 25.77
C ASP A 123 -8.82 -12.72 25.48
N ILE A 124 -8.72 -12.10 24.31
CA ILE A 124 -7.51 -11.42 23.83
C ILE A 124 -7.75 -9.93 23.54
N ARG A 125 -8.73 -9.31 24.22
CA ARG A 125 -9.04 -7.87 24.12
C ARG A 125 -7.83 -6.93 24.19
N PRO A 126 -6.85 -7.13 25.11
CA PRO A 126 -5.67 -6.26 25.14
C PRO A 126 -4.86 -6.31 23.85
N MET A 127 -4.79 -7.48 23.21
CA MET A 127 -4.09 -7.67 21.94
C MET A 127 -4.86 -7.04 20.79
N VAL A 128 -6.19 -7.16 20.76
CA VAL A 128 -7.06 -6.44 19.81
C VAL A 128 -6.81 -4.94 19.94
N HIS A 129 -6.92 -4.37 21.15
CA HIS A 129 -6.66 -2.95 21.37
C HIS A 129 -5.26 -2.52 20.90
N SER A 130 -4.24 -3.33 21.23
CA SER A 130 -2.85 -3.10 20.81
C SER A 130 -2.73 -3.08 19.27
N PHE A 131 -3.36 -4.02 18.57
CA PHE A 131 -3.34 -4.11 17.10
C PHE A 131 -3.98 -2.88 16.47
N PHE A 132 -5.17 -2.49 16.94
CA PHE A 132 -5.87 -1.33 16.44
C PHE A 132 -5.06 -0.04 16.65
N LYS A 133 -4.56 0.18 17.86
CA LYS A 133 -3.80 1.39 18.21
C LYS A 133 -2.46 1.48 17.47
N ARG A 134 -1.74 0.35 17.34
CA ARG A 134 -0.34 0.33 16.85
C ARG A 134 -0.23 0.09 15.35
N PHE A 135 -1.20 -0.60 14.73
CA PHE A 135 -1.21 -0.89 13.30
C PHE A 135 -2.27 -0.09 12.57
N MET A 136 -3.55 -0.36 12.86
CA MET A 136 -4.64 0.12 12.02
C MET A 136 -4.81 1.64 12.07
N LEU A 137 -4.69 2.25 13.25
CA LEU A 137 -4.76 3.71 13.39
C LEU A 137 -3.69 4.39 12.54
N LEU A 138 -2.46 3.86 12.53
CA LEU A 138 -1.40 4.39 11.68
C LEU A 138 -1.77 4.20 10.19
N LEU A 139 -2.20 3.01 9.80
CA LEU A 139 -2.58 2.79 8.41
C LEU A 139 -3.71 3.74 7.95
N ILE A 140 -4.68 4.01 8.81
CA ILE A 140 -5.77 4.97 8.55
C ILE A 140 -5.25 6.39 8.46
N LEU A 141 -4.28 6.81 9.27
CA LEU A 141 -3.68 8.14 9.15
C LEU A 141 -2.83 8.27 7.87
N TYR A 142 -2.32 7.15 7.35
CA TYR A 142 -1.54 7.12 6.12
C TYR A 142 -2.40 7.26 4.86
N ILE A 143 -3.61 6.70 4.85
CA ILE A 143 -4.51 6.76 3.68
C ILE A 143 -4.83 8.21 3.25
N PRO A 144 -5.23 9.15 4.13
CA PRO A 144 -5.42 10.56 3.78
C PRO A 144 -4.16 11.24 3.23
N LEU A 145 -2.97 10.86 3.69
CA LEU A 145 -1.71 11.38 3.13
C LEU A 145 -1.53 10.92 1.68
N LEU A 146 -1.90 9.68 1.37
CA LEU A 146 -1.87 9.14 0.01
C LEU A 146 -2.94 9.80 -0.88
N VAL A 147 -4.13 10.05 -0.34
CA VAL A 147 -5.18 10.82 -1.03
C VAL A 147 -4.68 12.23 -1.34
N GLY A 148 -4.13 12.93 -0.34
CA GLY A 148 -3.55 14.27 -0.52
C GLY A 148 -2.40 14.30 -1.53
N TYR A 149 -1.57 13.25 -1.57
CA TYR A 149 -0.55 13.08 -2.60
C TYR A 149 -1.17 13.03 -4.01
N VAL A 150 -2.19 12.19 -4.23
CA VAL A 150 -2.83 12.05 -5.56
C VAL A 150 -3.46 13.38 -6.00
N ILE A 151 -4.14 14.09 -5.09
CA ILE A 151 -4.72 15.41 -5.36
C ILE A 151 -3.63 16.40 -5.73
N ALA A 152 -2.60 16.53 -4.89
CA ALA A 152 -1.51 17.48 -5.13
C ALA A 152 -0.76 17.17 -6.42
N TYR A 153 -0.57 15.89 -6.77
CA TYR A 153 0.12 15.48 -7.99
C TYR A 153 -0.62 15.92 -9.25
N ARG A 154 -1.96 15.91 -9.18
CA ARG A 154 -2.85 16.36 -10.26
C ARG A 154 -2.85 17.88 -10.42
N GLU A 155 -2.96 18.61 -9.32
CA GLU A 155 -3.09 20.07 -9.34
C GLU A 155 -1.78 20.79 -9.68
N ILE A 156 -0.64 20.17 -9.37
CA ILE A 156 0.67 20.75 -9.68
C ILE A 156 0.95 20.66 -11.18
N THR A 157 1.01 21.82 -11.83
CA THR A 157 1.35 21.96 -13.26
C THR A 157 2.85 21.93 -13.54
N SER A 158 3.70 22.21 -12.54
CA SER A 158 5.15 22.25 -12.70
C SER A 158 5.79 20.87 -12.63
N SER A 159 6.65 20.55 -13.59
CA SER A 159 7.42 19.29 -13.61
C SER A 159 8.33 19.14 -12.38
N ALA A 160 8.91 20.24 -11.92
CA ALA A 160 9.71 20.30 -10.69
C ALA A 160 8.86 19.97 -9.45
N GLY A 161 7.64 20.51 -9.37
CA GLY A 161 6.72 20.25 -8.26
C GLY A 161 6.26 18.78 -8.22
N GLN A 162 5.91 18.19 -9.36
CA GLN A 162 5.57 16.75 -9.44
C GLN A 162 6.74 15.86 -9.01
N SER A 163 7.96 16.20 -9.44
CA SER A 163 9.18 15.47 -9.07
C SER A 163 9.47 15.58 -7.56
N ALA A 164 9.34 16.79 -6.99
CA ALA A 164 9.50 17.03 -5.56
C ALA A 164 8.44 16.27 -4.75
N LEU A 165 7.19 16.24 -5.20
CA LEU A 165 6.11 15.54 -4.53
C LEU A 165 6.34 14.03 -4.48
N SER A 166 6.82 13.42 -5.57
CA SER A 166 7.19 11.99 -5.58
C SER A 166 8.34 11.67 -4.64
N PHE A 167 9.33 12.57 -4.52
CA PHE A 167 10.39 12.45 -3.53
C PHE A 167 9.85 12.55 -2.10
N CYS A 168 8.98 13.53 -1.83
CA CYS A 168 8.31 13.69 -0.53
C CYS A 168 7.51 12.45 -0.14
N LEU A 169 6.74 11.87 -1.07
CA LEU A 169 6.00 10.62 -0.81
C LEU A 169 6.95 9.49 -0.42
N ALA A 170 8.05 9.31 -1.16
CA ALA A 170 9.03 8.28 -0.83
C ALA A 170 9.64 8.48 0.57
N PHE A 171 9.96 9.72 0.92
CA PHE A 171 10.51 10.07 2.23
C PHE A 171 9.50 9.86 3.37
N ILE A 172 8.25 10.31 3.19
CA ILE A 172 7.16 10.09 4.15
C ILE A 172 6.92 8.59 4.34
N THR A 173 6.86 7.82 3.25
CA THR A 173 6.69 6.36 3.29
C THR A 173 7.82 5.69 4.09
N PHE A 174 9.07 6.15 3.90
CA PHE A 174 10.21 5.66 4.65
C PHE A 174 10.07 5.94 6.17
N ILE A 175 9.65 7.15 6.56
CA ILE A 175 9.38 7.50 7.96
C ILE A 175 8.23 6.64 8.50
N TYR A 176 7.14 6.52 7.75
CA TYR A 176 5.95 5.79 8.17
C TYR A 176 6.25 4.33 8.48
N ARG A 177 7.03 3.68 7.62
CA ARG A 177 7.52 2.33 7.88
C ARG A 177 8.34 2.23 9.16
N ARG A 178 9.22 3.20 9.43
CA ARG A 178 10.06 3.18 10.64
C ARG A 178 9.21 3.34 11.90
N VAL A 179 8.25 4.26 11.88
CA VAL A 179 7.29 4.46 12.98
C VAL A 179 6.46 3.20 13.18
N MET A 180 5.86 2.65 12.12
CA MET A 180 5.04 1.45 12.20
C MET A 180 5.84 0.25 12.71
N LEU A 181 7.06 0.03 12.21
CA LEU A 181 7.91 -1.07 12.68
C LEU A 181 8.16 -0.98 14.20
N SER A 182 8.44 0.22 14.72
CA SER A 182 8.62 0.43 16.16
C SER A 182 7.33 0.23 16.96
N GLN A 183 6.17 0.58 16.40
CA GLN A 183 4.90 0.37 17.10
C GLN A 183 4.51 -1.12 17.15
N LEU A 184 4.95 -1.92 16.17
CA LEU A 184 4.67 -3.35 16.04
C LEU A 184 5.67 -4.27 16.80
N ASP A 185 6.58 -3.71 17.59
CA ASP A 185 7.52 -4.50 18.41
C ASP A 185 6.86 -5.57 19.32
N PRO A 186 5.63 -5.39 19.86
CA PRO A 186 4.98 -6.43 20.67
C PRO A 186 4.49 -7.66 19.89
N PHE A 187 4.47 -7.60 18.55
CA PHE A 187 3.96 -8.66 17.69
C PHE A 187 5.10 -9.51 17.10
N PRO A 188 4.82 -10.70 16.52
CA PRO A 188 5.87 -11.53 15.95
C PRO A 188 6.62 -10.77 14.85
N LEU A 189 7.94 -10.79 14.93
CA LEU A 189 8.82 -9.93 14.13
C LEU A 189 8.63 -10.09 12.62
N GLU A 190 8.41 -11.32 12.15
CA GLU A 190 8.19 -11.62 10.73
C GLU A 190 6.95 -10.88 10.21
N PHE A 191 5.85 -10.93 10.97
CA PHE A 191 4.63 -10.21 10.63
C PHE A 191 4.83 -8.71 10.78
N SER A 192 5.50 -8.23 11.84
CA SER A 192 5.80 -6.81 12.02
C SER A 192 6.64 -6.24 10.87
N GLN A 193 7.63 -7.01 10.38
CA GLN A 193 8.43 -6.68 9.20
C GLN A 193 7.60 -6.73 7.92
N LEU A 194 6.68 -7.68 7.77
CA LEU A 194 5.79 -7.77 6.61
C LEU A 194 4.80 -6.59 6.57
N MET A 195 4.15 -6.27 7.69
CA MET A 195 3.22 -5.15 7.82
C MET A 195 3.94 -3.81 7.55
N ALA A 196 5.02 -3.53 8.27
CA ALA A 196 5.71 -2.25 8.10
C ALA A 196 6.48 -2.17 6.77
N GLY A 197 7.15 -3.27 6.40
CA GLY A 197 8.11 -3.31 5.29
C GLY A 197 7.50 -3.56 3.92
N PHE A 198 6.41 -4.33 3.85
CA PHE A 198 5.73 -4.65 2.59
C PHE A 198 4.36 -3.96 2.48
N TRP A 199 3.48 -4.05 3.49
CA TRP A 199 2.13 -3.47 3.38
C TRP A 199 2.14 -1.96 3.12
N VAL A 200 2.82 -1.19 3.97
CA VAL A 200 2.90 0.28 3.83
C VAL A 200 3.61 0.66 2.53
N GLN A 201 4.71 -0.02 2.21
CA GLN A 201 5.50 0.26 1.00
C GLN A 201 4.69 -0.02 -0.27
N ASN A 202 3.97 -1.13 -0.30
CA ASN A 202 3.15 -1.54 -1.44
C ASN A 202 1.93 -0.66 -1.62
N LEU A 203 1.30 -0.21 -0.53
CA LEU A 203 0.20 0.76 -0.64
C LEU A 203 0.66 2.08 -1.26
N SER A 204 1.85 2.55 -0.87
CA SER A 204 2.48 3.75 -1.44
C SER A 204 2.82 3.55 -2.92
N ASP A 205 3.48 2.44 -3.27
CA ASP A 205 3.90 2.15 -4.63
C ASP A 205 2.70 1.98 -5.56
N CYS A 206 1.68 1.21 -5.16
CA CYS A 206 0.44 1.06 -5.91
C CYS A 206 -0.25 2.41 -6.14
N THR A 207 -0.29 3.27 -5.12
CA THR A 207 -0.88 4.61 -5.26
C THR A 207 -0.06 5.50 -6.20
N ALA A 208 1.27 5.43 -6.11
CA ALA A 208 2.17 6.24 -6.93
C ALA A 208 2.09 5.88 -8.43
N VAL A 209 2.01 4.59 -8.77
CA VAL A 209 1.96 4.16 -10.19
C VAL A 209 0.71 4.62 -10.91
N LEU A 210 -0.39 4.82 -10.19
CA LEU A 210 -1.63 5.28 -10.81
C LEU A 210 -1.69 6.79 -11.00
N ALA A 211 -0.72 7.53 -10.46
CA ALA A 211 -0.51 8.93 -10.79
C ALA A 211 0.32 9.10 -12.08
N PHE A 212 0.96 8.05 -12.61
CA PHE A 212 1.79 8.10 -13.83
C PHE A 212 1.09 8.64 -15.10
N PRO A 213 -0.20 8.36 -15.35
CA PRO A 213 -0.92 8.97 -16.45
C PRO A 213 -0.95 10.51 -16.42
N GLN A 214 -0.82 11.13 -15.24
CA GLN A 214 -0.94 12.57 -15.04
C GLN A 214 0.39 13.32 -15.24
N VAL A 215 1.43 12.60 -15.69
CA VAL A 215 2.75 13.17 -15.90
C VAL A 215 2.74 14.11 -17.11
N ARG A 216 3.04 15.38 -16.86
CA ARG A 216 3.01 16.43 -17.90
C ARG A 216 4.24 16.46 -18.80
N SER A 217 5.39 15.97 -18.31
CA SER A 217 6.67 16.08 -19.00
C SER A 217 7.46 14.77 -18.91
N PRO A 218 8.16 14.34 -19.98
CA PRO A 218 9.09 13.22 -19.93
C PRO A 218 10.17 13.35 -18.84
N SER A 219 10.54 14.58 -18.46
CA SER A 219 11.51 14.81 -17.38
C SER A 219 11.05 14.26 -16.02
N VAL A 220 9.73 14.20 -15.78
CA VAL A 220 9.17 13.65 -14.53
C VAL A 220 9.31 12.13 -14.52
N TYR A 221 9.13 11.44 -15.66
CA TYR A 221 9.43 10.00 -15.75
C TYR A 221 10.91 9.72 -15.46
N ALA A 222 11.82 10.54 -15.94
CA ALA A 222 13.24 10.43 -15.60
C ALA A 222 13.51 10.64 -14.10
N ALA A 223 12.85 11.63 -13.48
CA ALA A 223 12.95 11.88 -12.04
C ALA A 223 12.37 10.72 -11.21
N LEU A 224 11.24 10.15 -11.62
CA LEU A 224 10.61 8.98 -11.00
C LEU A 224 11.53 7.76 -11.10
N PHE A 225 12.11 7.51 -12.28
CA PHE A 225 13.08 6.45 -12.50
C PHE A 225 14.31 6.61 -11.63
N LEU A 226 14.89 7.82 -11.59
CA LEU A 226 16.06 8.13 -10.77
C LEU A 226 15.74 7.96 -9.28
N SER A 227 14.62 8.48 -8.80
CA SER A 227 14.18 8.34 -7.40
C SER A 227 14.01 6.88 -7.02
N THR A 228 13.37 6.08 -7.87
CA THR A 228 13.16 4.64 -7.66
C THR A 228 14.50 3.89 -7.63
N SER A 229 15.40 4.22 -8.55
CA SER A 229 16.75 3.66 -8.63
C SER A 229 17.58 3.99 -7.40
N LEU A 230 17.59 5.26 -6.98
CA LEU A 230 18.30 5.71 -5.78
C LEU A 230 17.78 5.03 -4.52
N GLN A 231 16.47 4.82 -4.42
CA GLN A 231 15.90 4.06 -3.31
C GLN A 231 16.39 2.61 -3.31
N ASN A 232 16.36 1.93 -4.46
CA ASN A 232 16.85 0.55 -4.56
C ASN A 232 18.34 0.43 -4.20
N VAL A 233 19.16 1.38 -4.67
CA VAL A 233 20.57 1.48 -4.28
C VAL A 233 20.72 1.76 -2.79
N ALA A 234 19.89 2.62 -2.20
CA ALA A 234 19.92 2.90 -0.77
C ALA A 234 19.60 1.65 0.07
N PHE A 235 18.65 0.82 -0.36
CA PHE A 235 18.39 -0.46 0.32
C PHE A 235 19.59 -1.42 0.27
N LEU A 236 20.29 -1.50 -0.86
CA LEU A 236 21.55 -2.25 -0.95
C LEU A 236 22.64 -1.62 -0.08
N GLY A 237 22.73 -0.29 -0.06
CA GLY A 237 23.61 0.47 0.82
C GLY A 237 23.37 0.17 2.30
N PHE A 238 22.11 -0.01 2.72
CA PHE A 238 21.77 -0.38 4.10
C PHE A 238 22.23 -1.78 4.51
N VAL A 239 22.55 -2.63 3.53
CA VAL A 239 23.14 -3.95 3.79
C VAL A 239 24.66 -3.88 3.95
N SER A 240 25.30 -2.85 3.39
CA SER A 240 26.76 -2.70 3.39
C SER A 240 27.37 -2.59 4.79
N ASP A 241 28.61 -3.06 4.92
CA ASP A 241 29.38 -2.95 6.16
C ASP A 241 29.56 -1.49 6.60
N MET A 242 29.84 -0.58 5.65
CA MET A 242 29.96 0.85 5.94
C MET A 242 28.70 1.41 6.61
N TRP A 243 27.52 1.01 6.15
CA TRP A 243 26.28 1.45 6.78
C TRP A 243 26.12 0.87 8.18
N ILE A 244 26.29 -0.44 8.33
CA ILE A 244 26.00 -1.16 9.58
C ILE A 244 26.99 -0.78 10.68
N TYR A 245 28.28 -0.69 10.35
CA TYR A 245 29.35 -0.49 11.32
C TYR A 245 29.71 0.97 11.56
N THR A 246 29.49 1.87 10.58
CA THR A 246 29.98 3.25 10.68
C THR A 246 28.84 4.26 10.62
N LEU A 247 28.11 4.34 9.51
CA LEU A 247 27.16 5.44 9.29
C LEU A 247 25.96 5.36 10.23
N ARG A 248 25.27 4.22 10.31
CA ARG A 248 24.08 4.07 11.15
C ARG A 248 24.40 4.30 12.64
N PRO A 249 25.42 3.66 13.24
CA PRO A 249 25.73 3.87 14.66
C PRO A 249 26.07 5.33 14.95
N THR A 250 26.83 5.99 14.07
CA THR A 250 27.19 7.40 14.19
C THR A 250 25.94 8.28 14.15
N ILE A 251 25.11 8.15 13.12
CA ILE A 251 23.86 8.93 12.97
C ILE A 251 22.96 8.70 14.18
N LYS A 252 22.74 7.43 14.57
CA LYS A 252 21.88 7.09 15.71
C LYS A 252 22.40 7.71 17.01
N ASN A 253 23.71 7.65 17.25
CA ASN A 253 24.34 8.22 18.43
C ASN A 253 24.23 9.75 18.46
N THR A 254 24.51 10.41 17.34
CA THR A 254 24.42 11.87 17.22
C THR A 254 22.98 12.36 17.38
N VAL A 255 22.01 11.73 16.72
CA VAL A 255 20.60 12.14 16.79
C VAL A 255 20.02 11.91 18.18
N LEU A 256 20.21 10.73 18.78
CA LEU A 256 19.65 10.43 20.09
C LEU A 256 20.24 11.31 21.19
N ASN A 257 21.56 11.50 21.20
CA ASN A 257 22.20 12.32 22.22
C ASN A 257 22.01 13.82 21.95
N GLY A 258 21.91 14.23 20.68
CA GLY A 258 21.54 15.60 20.32
C GLY A 258 20.14 15.95 20.81
N ILE A 259 19.14 15.07 20.60
CA ILE A 259 17.77 15.27 21.11
C ILE A 259 17.75 15.28 22.65
N LYS A 260 18.58 14.46 23.29
CA LYS A 260 18.68 14.40 24.77
C LYS A 260 19.60 15.47 25.37
N CYS A 261 20.20 16.35 24.56
CA CYS A 261 21.20 17.33 24.97
C CYS A 261 22.39 16.74 25.76
N ASN A 262 22.76 15.48 25.49
CA ASN A 262 23.90 14.81 26.12
C ASN A 262 25.20 15.18 25.39
N PHE A 263 25.86 16.25 25.86
CA PHE A 263 27.15 16.69 25.36
C PHE A 263 28.21 16.68 26.47
N PRO A 264 29.45 16.19 26.20
CA PRO A 264 29.96 15.70 24.92
C PRO A 264 29.35 14.36 24.49
N LEU A 265 29.32 14.11 23.17
CA LEU A 265 28.74 12.88 22.61
C LEU A 265 29.55 11.67 23.09
N PRO A 266 28.91 10.63 23.64
CA PRO A 266 29.61 9.41 24.04
C PRO A 266 30.18 8.70 22.80
N PRO A 267 31.25 7.90 22.96
CA PRO A 267 31.82 7.12 21.87
C PRO A 267 30.78 6.14 21.30
N VAL A 268 30.86 5.90 19.99
CA VAL A 268 29.98 4.95 19.32
C VAL A 268 30.16 3.57 19.95
N PRO A 269 29.09 2.92 20.43
CA PRO A 269 29.20 1.60 21.04
C PRO A 269 29.75 0.59 20.04
N LYS A 270 30.57 -0.35 20.53
CA LYS A 270 31.16 -1.40 19.69
C LYS A 270 30.05 -2.25 19.05
N PRO A 271 30.26 -2.74 17.82
CA PRO A 271 29.28 -3.59 17.15
C PRO A 271 29.04 -4.85 17.96
N ASP A 272 27.77 -5.16 18.21
CA ASP A 272 27.39 -6.42 18.83
C ASP A 272 27.29 -7.50 17.73
N GLU A 273 28.26 -8.39 17.72
CA GLU A 273 28.35 -9.52 16.79
C GLU A 273 27.76 -10.80 17.37
N THR A 274 27.15 -10.74 18.56
CA THR A 274 26.53 -11.92 19.17
C THR A 274 25.45 -12.48 18.24
N PHE A 275 25.63 -13.75 17.87
CA PHE A 275 24.68 -14.46 17.04
C PHE A 275 23.73 -15.24 17.94
N ASP A 276 22.50 -14.76 18.03
CA ASP A 276 21.40 -15.53 18.61
C ASP A 276 20.46 -15.97 17.47
N ARG A 277 20.27 -17.30 17.35
CA ARG A 277 19.36 -17.93 16.37
C ARG A 277 17.90 -17.65 16.70
N VAL A 278 17.58 -17.45 17.98
CA VAL A 278 16.23 -17.11 18.46
C VAL A 278 15.97 -15.61 18.26
N ASN A 279 17.03 -14.81 18.26
CA ASN A 279 17.00 -13.41 17.87
C ASN A 279 16.87 -13.26 16.35
N ARG A 280 15.63 -13.35 15.88
CA ARG A 280 15.25 -13.24 14.46
C ARG A 280 15.41 -11.82 13.88
N GLY A 281 16.26 -11.02 14.51
CA GLY A 281 16.53 -9.63 14.21
C GLY A 281 15.72 -8.67 15.08
N HIS A 282 15.43 -9.02 16.34
CA HIS A 282 14.83 -8.09 17.32
C HIS A 282 15.89 -7.13 17.85
N ASP A 283 17.10 -7.62 18.14
CA ASP A 283 18.15 -6.78 18.68
C ASP A 283 18.87 -6.00 17.59
N ALA A 284 19.56 -4.95 18.04
CA ALA A 284 20.37 -4.10 17.19
C ALA A 284 21.73 -4.74 16.82
N ASN A 285 21.91 -6.03 17.07
CA ASN A 285 23.10 -6.77 16.68
C ASN A 285 23.30 -6.75 15.15
N VAL A 286 24.55 -6.85 14.73
CA VAL A 286 24.95 -6.67 13.34
C VAL A 286 24.24 -7.68 12.43
N GLY A 287 24.24 -8.96 12.83
CA GLY A 287 23.65 -10.06 12.06
C GLY A 287 22.13 -9.93 11.90
N GLY A 288 21.41 -9.68 13.01
CA GLY A 288 19.96 -9.50 12.99
C GLY A 288 19.51 -8.28 12.20
N TYR A 289 20.23 -7.16 12.32
CA TYR A 289 19.97 -5.97 11.53
C TYR A 289 20.19 -6.21 10.03
N ARG A 290 21.27 -6.89 9.66
CA ARG A 290 21.58 -7.23 8.26
C ARG A 290 20.48 -8.10 7.66
N ARG A 291 20.05 -9.15 8.38
CA ARG A 291 18.93 -10.00 7.95
C ARG A 291 17.65 -9.21 7.68
N ARG A 292 17.34 -8.26 8.56
CA ARG A 292 16.20 -7.35 8.39
C ARG A 292 16.33 -6.48 7.14
N GLN A 293 17.51 -5.91 6.85
CA GLN A 293 17.71 -5.07 5.66
C GLN A 293 17.61 -5.86 4.36
N PHE A 294 18.13 -7.08 4.31
CA PHE A 294 17.96 -7.99 3.17
C PHE A 294 16.47 -8.25 2.87
N ARG A 295 15.68 -8.60 3.90
CA ARG A 295 14.23 -8.80 3.72
C ARG A 295 13.55 -7.53 3.19
N PHE A 296 13.88 -6.36 3.73
CA PHE A 296 13.33 -5.10 3.24
C PHE A 296 13.74 -4.77 1.79
N PHE A 297 14.93 -5.16 1.36
CA PHE A 297 15.32 -5.04 -0.05
C PHE A 297 14.43 -5.90 -0.95
N PHE A 298 14.20 -7.17 -0.60
CA PHE A 298 13.31 -8.04 -1.38
C PHE A 298 11.85 -7.57 -1.34
N PHE A 299 11.34 -7.12 -0.19
CA PHE A 299 10.01 -6.52 -0.09
C PHE A 299 9.87 -5.26 -0.94
N ARG A 300 10.91 -4.43 -1.02
CA ARG A 300 10.92 -3.25 -1.89
C ARG A 300 10.77 -3.64 -3.35
N LEU A 301 11.57 -4.59 -3.83
CA LEU A 301 11.51 -5.04 -5.22
C LEU A 301 10.17 -5.71 -5.53
N LEU A 302 9.69 -6.57 -4.64
CA LEU A 302 8.38 -7.21 -4.78
C LEU A 302 7.27 -6.16 -4.84
N SER A 303 7.32 -5.16 -3.96
CA SER A 303 6.35 -4.06 -3.90
C SER A 303 6.29 -3.27 -5.20
N GLN A 304 7.44 -2.89 -5.75
CA GLN A 304 7.54 -2.20 -7.03
C GLN A 304 7.02 -3.07 -8.18
N ALA A 305 7.38 -4.35 -8.22
CA ALA A 305 6.92 -5.29 -9.24
C ALA A 305 5.38 -5.46 -9.17
N VAL A 306 4.81 -5.66 -7.98
CA VAL A 306 3.36 -5.72 -7.77
C VAL A 306 2.69 -4.45 -8.30
N ALA A 307 3.21 -3.26 -7.98
CA ALA A 307 2.62 -2.01 -8.44
C ALA A 307 2.67 -1.86 -9.97
N MET A 308 3.79 -2.21 -10.63
CA MET A 308 3.86 -2.17 -12.10
C MET A 308 2.92 -3.19 -12.74
N VAL A 309 2.86 -4.43 -12.22
CA VAL A 309 1.93 -5.46 -12.72
C VAL A 309 0.48 -5.04 -12.52
N MET A 310 0.15 -4.47 -11.37
CA MET A 310 -1.16 -3.88 -11.09
C MET A 310 -1.50 -2.84 -12.14
N TYR A 311 -0.60 -1.89 -12.40
CA TYR A 311 -0.83 -0.82 -13.36
C TYR A 311 -1.01 -1.35 -14.79
N LEU A 312 -0.14 -2.26 -15.23
CA LEU A 312 -0.21 -2.87 -16.56
C LEU A 312 -1.47 -3.73 -16.76
N GLY A 313 -1.96 -4.39 -15.70
CA GLY A 313 -3.13 -5.25 -15.75
C GLY A 313 -4.46 -4.51 -15.58
N ILE A 314 -4.57 -3.65 -14.57
CA ILE A 314 -5.83 -2.98 -14.20
C ILE A 314 -6.05 -1.69 -14.99
N SER A 315 -5.00 -0.91 -15.30
CA SER A 315 -5.23 0.38 -16.00
C SER A 315 -5.90 0.23 -17.38
N PRO A 316 -5.58 -0.79 -18.21
CA PRO A 316 -6.29 -0.97 -19.48
C PRO A 316 -7.75 -1.38 -19.26
N MET A 317 -8.01 -2.20 -18.24
CA MET A 317 -9.37 -2.60 -17.87
C MET A 317 -10.21 -1.41 -17.42
N LEU A 318 -9.63 -0.51 -16.62
CA LEU A 318 -10.29 0.72 -16.20
C LEU A 318 -10.50 1.69 -17.37
N ARG A 319 -9.54 1.80 -18.29
CA ARG A 319 -9.60 2.72 -19.44
C ARG A 319 -10.56 2.27 -20.55
N TYR A 320 -10.59 0.97 -20.86
CA TYR A 320 -11.30 0.42 -22.02
C TYR A 320 -12.46 -0.52 -21.64
N GLY A 321 -12.62 -0.86 -20.36
CA GLY A 321 -13.65 -1.78 -19.89
C GLY A 321 -15.05 -1.17 -19.79
N LEU A 322 -15.96 -1.90 -19.14
CA LEU A 322 -17.37 -1.53 -19.01
C LEU A 322 -17.58 -0.21 -18.27
N ASN A 323 -16.67 0.10 -17.34
CA ASN A 323 -16.75 1.29 -16.50
C ASN A 323 -15.92 2.47 -17.02
N LYS A 324 -15.49 2.45 -18.30
CA LYS A 324 -14.58 3.46 -18.88
C LYS A 324 -15.05 4.90 -18.70
N GLU A 325 -16.36 5.15 -18.75
CA GLU A 325 -16.96 6.49 -18.68
C GLU A 325 -16.80 7.12 -17.29
N TYR A 326 -16.60 6.28 -16.29
CA TYR A 326 -16.37 6.70 -14.93
C TYR A 326 -14.87 6.91 -14.68
N THR A 327 -13.99 6.12 -15.28
CA THR A 327 -12.57 6.19 -14.90
C THR A 327 -11.84 7.42 -15.48
N PRO A 328 -10.98 8.07 -14.69
CA PRO A 328 -10.16 9.18 -15.19
C PRO A 328 -9.12 8.75 -16.22
N LEU A 329 -8.79 7.46 -16.23
CA LEU A 329 -7.86 6.87 -17.17
C LEU A 329 -8.40 6.93 -18.61
N SER A 330 -9.72 7.03 -18.80
CA SER A 330 -10.33 7.23 -20.11
C SER A 330 -10.22 8.66 -20.63
N LEU A 331 -10.19 9.65 -19.74
CA LEU A 331 -10.12 11.08 -20.07
C LEU A 331 -8.73 11.54 -20.52
N ILE A 332 -7.70 10.74 -20.24
CA ILE A 332 -6.31 11.10 -20.51
C ILE A 332 -5.98 10.88 -21.99
N PRO A 333 -5.28 11.82 -22.65
CA PRO A 333 -4.85 11.68 -24.04
C PRO A 333 -4.18 10.34 -24.31
N HIS A 334 -4.46 9.75 -25.47
CA HIS A 334 -3.96 8.42 -25.82
C HIS A 334 -2.43 8.34 -25.80
N GLU A 335 -1.74 9.42 -26.18
CA GLU A 335 -0.28 9.48 -26.18
C GLU A 335 0.30 9.48 -24.76
N GLU A 336 -0.26 10.27 -23.85
CA GLU A 336 0.15 10.32 -22.43
C GLU A 336 -0.03 8.96 -21.76
N TYR A 337 -1.18 8.32 -21.99
CA TYR A 337 -1.44 6.98 -21.49
C TYR A 337 -0.48 5.93 -22.08
N ARG A 338 -0.24 5.95 -23.41
CA ARG A 338 0.74 5.07 -24.05
C ARG A 338 2.13 5.23 -23.42
N ASN A 339 2.58 6.46 -23.21
CA ASN A 339 3.88 6.73 -22.60
C ASN A 339 3.96 6.20 -21.17
N SER A 340 2.89 6.35 -20.38
CA SER A 340 2.82 5.81 -19.02
C SER A 340 2.91 4.27 -18.98
N MET A 341 2.30 3.58 -19.96
CA MET A 341 2.34 2.13 -20.10
C MET A 341 3.74 1.64 -20.50
N ILE A 342 4.38 2.31 -21.47
CA ILE A 342 5.76 2.02 -21.87
C ILE A 342 6.70 2.23 -20.68
N PHE A 343 6.54 3.33 -19.94
CA PHE A 343 7.32 3.61 -18.74
C PHE A 343 7.16 2.51 -17.69
N SER A 344 5.92 2.09 -17.40
CA SER A 344 5.66 1.03 -16.42
C SER A 344 6.28 -0.32 -16.84
N ALA A 345 6.14 -0.70 -18.12
CA ALA A 345 6.76 -1.91 -18.66
C ALA A 345 8.30 -1.85 -18.62
N GLY A 346 8.90 -0.73 -19.04
CA GLY A 346 10.35 -0.53 -18.97
C GLY A 346 10.87 -0.56 -17.53
N ASN A 347 10.14 0.04 -16.59
CA ASN A 347 10.51 0.02 -15.18
C ASN A 347 10.38 -1.39 -14.58
N LEU A 348 9.40 -2.20 -14.99
CA LEU A 348 9.30 -3.60 -14.58
C LEU A 348 10.53 -4.42 -15.00
N VAL A 349 11.01 -4.24 -16.24
CA VAL A 349 12.27 -4.86 -16.71
C VAL A 349 13.45 -4.40 -15.86
N PHE A 350 13.54 -3.10 -15.58
CA PHE A 350 14.59 -2.55 -14.74
C PHE A 350 14.56 -3.13 -13.31
N ILE A 351 13.38 -3.24 -12.69
CA ILE A 351 13.20 -3.86 -11.37
C ILE A 351 13.70 -5.31 -11.38
N ALA A 352 13.39 -6.07 -12.44
CA ALA A 352 13.88 -7.44 -12.59
C ALA A 352 15.42 -7.49 -12.69
N LEU A 353 16.03 -6.60 -13.47
CA LEU A 353 17.49 -6.50 -13.56
C LEU A 353 18.12 -6.14 -12.22
N VAL A 354 17.59 -5.14 -11.51
CA VAL A 354 18.04 -4.77 -10.15
C VAL A 354 17.88 -5.94 -9.19
N GLY A 355 16.81 -6.73 -9.30
CA GLY A 355 16.62 -7.95 -8.53
C GLY A 355 17.72 -8.98 -8.79
N ILE A 356 18.06 -9.22 -10.06
CA ILE A 356 19.13 -10.17 -10.45
C ILE A 356 20.49 -9.66 -9.97
N PHE A 357 20.84 -8.40 -10.25
CA PHE A 357 22.12 -7.82 -9.83
C PHE A 357 22.23 -7.75 -8.30
N GLY A 358 21.17 -7.34 -7.62
CA GLY A 358 21.08 -7.33 -6.17
C GLY A 358 21.26 -8.73 -5.58
N TYR A 359 20.61 -9.74 -6.16
CA TYR A 359 20.80 -11.14 -5.76
C TYR A 359 22.26 -11.58 -5.89
N VAL A 360 22.88 -11.35 -7.05
CA VAL A 360 24.28 -11.72 -7.30
C VAL A 360 25.23 -10.98 -6.36
N PHE A 361 25.01 -9.69 -6.15
CA PHE A 361 25.79 -8.87 -5.22
C PHE A 361 25.68 -9.40 -3.79
N LEU A 362 24.47 -9.66 -3.30
CA LEU A 362 24.23 -10.15 -1.95
C LEU A 362 24.81 -11.55 -1.74
N HIS A 363 24.70 -12.43 -2.74
CA HIS A 363 25.30 -13.76 -2.71
C HIS A 363 26.84 -13.70 -2.64
N ARG A 364 27.48 -12.80 -3.40
CA ARG A 364 28.94 -12.66 -3.43
C ARG A 364 29.50 -11.94 -2.19
N SER A 365 28.94 -10.79 -1.84
CA SER A 365 29.46 -9.92 -0.78
C SER A 365 29.07 -10.36 0.62
N HIS A 366 27.95 -11.09 0.76
CA HIS A 366 27.35 -11.43 2.06
C HIS A 366 26.84 -12.87 2.10
N HIS A 367 27.66 -13.80 1.61
CA HIS A 367 27.32 -15.22 1.39
C HIS A 367 26.65 -15.91 2.59
N ALA A 368 27.20 -15.78 3.81
CA ALA A 368 26.66 -16.43 5.00
C ALA A 368 25.23 -15.97 5.32
N THR A 369 25.03 -14.65 5.42
CA THR A 369 23.71 -14.06 5.67
C THR A 369 22.72 -14.34 4.54
N PHE A 370 23.21 -14.41 3.30
CA PHE A 370 22.38 -14.76 2.15
C PHE A 370 21.80 -16.18 2.26
N HIS A 371 22.60 -17.18 2.62
CA HIS A 371 22.11 -18.57 2.78
C HIS A 371 21.11 -18.71 3.93
N GLU A 372 21.37 -18.05 5.08
CA GLU A 372 20.40 -18.02 6.19
C GLU A 372 19.04 -17.49 5.73
N ILE A 373 19.05 -16.37 4.99
CA ILE A 373 17.82 -15.73 4.53
C ILE A 373 17.14 -16.54 3.43
N ARG A 374 17.92 -17.24 2.59
CA ARG A 374 17.37 -18.13 1.57
C ARG A 374 16.62 -19.30 2.22
N GLU A 375 17.17 -19.91 3.26
CA GLU A 375 16.50 -20.99 4.01
C GLU A 375 15.21 -20.49 4.66
N ILE A 376 15.26 -19.34 5.32
CA ILE A 376 14.10 -18.66 5.89
C ILE A 376 13.04 -18.39 4.82
N HIS A 377 13.41 -17.79 3.69
CA HIS A 377 12.43 -17.50 2.63
C HIS A 377 11.86 -18.80 2.04
N MET A 378 12.68 -19.84 1.86
CA MET A 378 12.17 -21.13 1.40
C MET A 378 11.13 -21.71 2.37
N HIS A 379 11.38 -21.61 3.67
CA HIS A 379 10.39 -21.97 4.68
C HIS A 379 9.13 -21.09 4.59
N ASP A 380 9.28 -19.77 4.50
CA ASP A 380 8.16 -18.82 4.41
C ASP A 380 7.31 -19.04 3.15
N ILE A 381 7.92 -19.40 2.02
CA ILE A 381 7.23 -19.70 0.74
C ILE A 381 6.41 -20.98 0.84
N LEU A 382 6.92 -21.97 1.57
CA LEU A 382 6.20 -23.23 1.78
C LEU A 382 5.10 -23.09 2.83
N HIS A 383 5.17 -22.07 3.69
CA HIS A 383 4.18 -21.83 4.72
C HIS A 383 2.95 -21.09 4.17
N HIS A 384 1.83 -21.81 4.11
CA HIS A 384 0.53 -21.32 3.64
C HIS A 384 0.08 -19.99 4.28
N THR A 385 0.37 -19.76 5.56
CA THR A 385 -0.01 -18.54 6.28
C THR A 385 0.71 -17.31 5.74
N MET A 386 2.03 -17.40 5.52
CA MET A 386 2.82 -16.27 5.00
C MET A 386 2.42 -15.93 3.56
N VAL A 387 2.21 -16.96 2.75
CA VAL A 387 1.68 -16.86 1.39
C VAL A 387 0.31 -16.17 1.36
N GLY A 388 -0.62 -16.64 2.20
CA GLY A 388 -1.95 -16.05 2.32
C GLY A 388 -1.85 -14.58 2.73
N MET A 389 -0.94 -14.24 3.66
CA MET A 389 -0.77 -12.88 4.15
C MET A 389 -0.19 -11.94 3.09
N VAL A 390 0.79 -12.37 2.31
CA VAL A 390 1.31 -11.58 1.17
C VAL A 390 0.20 -11.33 0.15
N THR A 391 -0.58 -12.36 -0.19
CA THR A 391 -1.72 -12.24 -1.12
C THR A 391 -2.80 -11.30 -0.58
N ALA A 392 -3.09 -11.39 0.72
CA ALA A 392 -4.03 -10.53 1.42
C ALA A 392 -3.59 -9.06 1.38
N ILE A 393 -2.32 -8.78 1.65
CA ILE A 393 -1.74 -7.43 1.58
C ILE A 393 -1.87 -6.85 0.18
N ILE A 394 -1.49 -7.61 -0.84
CA ILE A 394 -1.56 -7.18 -2.25
C ILE A 394 -3.01 -6.85 -2.60
N THR A 395 -3.94 -7.76 -2.28
CA THR A 395 -5.38 -7.58 -2.55
C THR A 395 -5.91 -6.33 -1.85
N HIS A 396 -5.64 -6.18 -0.56
CA HIS A 396 -6.03 -5.01 0.23
C HIS A 396 -5.52 -3.72 -0.41
N ASN A 397 -4.22 -3.65 -0.72
CA ASN A 397 -3.60 -2.44 -1.22
C ASN A 397 -4.12 -2.06 -2.60
N MET A 398 -4.33 -3.03 -3.50
CA MET A 398 -4.94 -2.78 -4.80
C MET A 398 -6.36 -2.21 -4.65
N ILE A 399 -7.19 -2.81 -3.78
CA ILE A 399 -8.56 -2.35 -3.50
C ILE A 399 -8.55 -0.91 -2.97
N VAL A 400 -7.76 -0.64 -1.92
CA VAL A 400 -7.70 0.69 -1.28
C VAL A 400 -7.19 1.73 -2.27
N THR A 401 -6.13 1.41 -3.01
CA THR A 401 -5.57 2.33 -4.00
C THR A 401 -6.56 2.66 -5.11
N ILE A 402 -7.32 1.67 -5.62
CA ILE A 402 -8.38 1.94 -6.60
C ILE A 402 -9.48 2.79 -5.98
N ALA A 403 -9.92 2.48 -4.76
CA ALA A 403 -10.91 3.27 -4.06
C ALA A 403 -10.47 4.74 -3.90
N ILE A 404 -9.20 4.99 -3.58
CA ILE A 404 -8.62 6.35 -3.55
C ILE A 404 -8.84 7.04 -4.89
N ILE A 405 -8.51 6.40 -6.01
CA ILE A 405 -8.66 7.02 -7.35
C ILE A 405 -10.11 7.26 -7.71
N LEU A 406 -10.97 6.25 -7.56
CA LEU A 406 -12.39 6.39 -7.89
C LEU A 406 -13.01 7.54 -7.08
N SER A 407 -12.62 7.71 -5.81
CA SER A 407 -13.07 8.82 -4.96
C SER A 407 -12.59 10.21 -5.41
N GLN A 408 -11.39 10.31 -5.98
CA GLN A 408 -10.76 11.60 -6.33
C GLN A 408 -11.12 12.13 -7.72
N TYR A 409 -11.60 11.26 -8.59
CA TYR A 409 -11.98 11.61 -9.96
C TYR A 409 -13.49 11.72 -10.15
N CYS A 410 -14.22 11.91 -9.04
CA CYS A 410 -15.66 12.06 -9.03
C CYS A 410 -16.40 10.92 -9.72
N ILE A 411 -15.93 9.68 -9.53
CA ILE A 411 -16.83 8.53 -9.67
C ILE A 411 -17.56 8.43 -8.35
N PHE A 412 -18.61 9.25 -8.28
CA PHE A 412 -19.86 9.16 -7.54
C PHE A 412 -20.28 10.57 -7.12
N SER A 413 -21.39 10.99 -7.76
CA SER A 413 -22.19 12.22 -7.64
C SER A 413 -21.45 13.54 -7.42
N SER A 414 -21.57 14.43 -8.40
CA SER A 414 -21.70 15.86 -8.11
C SER A 414 -23.19 16.22 -8.12
N PHE A 415 -23.71 16.70 -6.99
CA PHE A 415 -24.94 17.49 -6.91
C PHE A 415 -24.62 18.99 -7.08
N ASP A 416 -23.94 19.33 -8.17
CA ASP A 416 -24.01 20.68 -8.70
C ASP A 416 -24.47 20.54 -10.15
N GLY A 417 -25.64 21.11 -10.43
CA GLY A 417 -26.12 21.28 -11.78
C GLY A 417 -25.07 22.07 -12.56
N ALA A 418 -24.42 21.42 -13.51
CA ALA A 418 -23.55 22.08 -14.46
C ALA A 418 -24.18 22.00 -15.86
N THR A 419 -25.15 22.88 -16.05
CA THR A 419 -25.30 23.74 -17.23
C THR A 419 -24.01 24.51 -17.61
N GLU A 420 -22.82 24.10 -17.16
CA GLU A 420 -21.55 24.76 -17.38
C GLU A 420 -20.51 23.92 -18.14
N MET A 421 -20.71 22.61 -18.34
CA MET A 421 -19.79 21.84 -19.20
C MET A 421 -20.05 22.07 -20.71
N GLU A 422 -21.19 22.68 -21.08
CA GLU A 422 -21.42 23.20 -22.44
C GLU A 422 -20.83 24.61 -22.67
N ARG A 423 -20.44 25.36 -21.62
CA ARG A 423 -19.87 26.72 -21.80
C ARG A 423 -18.36 26.76 -22.00
N CYS A 424 -17.61 25.75 -21.55
CA CYS A 424 -16.16 25.76 -21.66
C CYS A 424 -15.62 25.20 -22.99
N VAL A 425 -16.45 24.54 -23.80
CA VAL A 425 -16.06 24.05 -25.14
C VAL A 425 -16.54 24.97 -26.27
N MET A 426 -17.54 25.83 -26.02
CA MET A 426 -18.05 26.76 -27.05
C MET A 426 -17.45 28.17 -27.04
N THR A 427 -16.69 28.56 -26.01
CA THR A 427 -16.03 29.90 -25.97
C THR A 427 -14.62 29.94 -26.54
N THR A 428 -14.05 28.80 -26.94
CA THR A 428 -12.74 28.73 -27.65
C THR A 428 -12.88 28.46 -29.15
N ILE A 429 -14.11 28.44 -29.69
CA ILE A 429 -14.39 28.27 -31.13
C ILE A 429 -14.98 29.55 -31.76
N ASN A 430 -15.29 30.58 -30.97
CA ASN A 430 -15.80 31.87 -31.47
C ASN A 430 -15.05 33.09 -30.88
N ASN A 431 -13.71 33.08 -30.97
CA ASN A 431 -12.88 34.30 -30.99
C ASN A 431 -11.64 34.07 -31.84
#